data_AF-A0A5C6Z6W5-F1
#
_entry.id   AF-A0A5C6Z6W5-F1
#
_cell.length_a   1.000
_cell.length_b   1.000
_cell.length_c   1.000
_cell.angle_alpha   90.00
_cell.angle_beta   90.00
_cell.angle_gamma   90.00
#
_symmetry.space_group_name_H-M   'P 1'
#
loop_
_entity.id
_entity.type
_entity.pdbx_description
1 polymer ?
#
loop_
_entity_poly.entity_id
_entity_poly.type
_entity_poly.pdbx_seq_one_letter_code
_entity_poly.pdbx_strand_id
1 'polypeptide(L)'
;GEITGVKRRPTGISVGQMRVPLGVFGMIYESRPNVTIEAASLAIKSGNACILRGGSEALHSNLALAALVADSLEEAGLPREAVQLVNTTDRAAVGLLIAMPAFVDVIIPRGGKGLIERISREARVPVIKHLDGNCHSYVDAEVDLDLAVTVVDNAKTQKYSPCNATESLLVHAKQAADFLPRIGMVFAAKGVEMRGCERALALLEAVPRDLLKPATPQDWDTEYLAPVISIKIVDSLDEAIAHINRHGSHHTDAILTTNHLSAMRFLREVDSASVMVNASTRFADGFEYGLGAEIGISTDKFHARGPVGLEGLTSMKWVVLGQGEIRT
;
A
#
# COMPACT_ATOMS: atom_id res chain seq x y z
N GLY A 1 -13.90 -3.75 -20.29
CA GLY A 1 -14.24 -4.09 -21.69
C GLY A 1 -13.58 -3.20 -22.74
N GLU A 2 -12.82 -2.18 -22.36
CA GLU A 2 -12.11 -1.31 -23.30
C GLU A 2 -11.08 -2.11 -24.12
N ILE A 3 -10.99 -1.81 -25.44
CA ILE A 3 -9.95 -2.33 -26.32
C ILE A 3 -8.95 -1.21 -26.60
N THR A 4 -7.67 -1.46 -26.33
CA THR A 4 -6.57 -0.50 -26.52
C THR A 4 -5.48 -1.06 -27.41
N GLY A 5 -4.66 -0.16 -27.98
CA GLY A 5 -3.43 -0.52 -28.67
C GLY A 5 -3.60 -1.32 -29.96
N VAL A 6 -4.76 -1.24 -30.64
CA VAL A 6 -5.01 -1.98 -31.89
C VAL A 6 -4.02 -1.54 -32.97
N LYS A 7 -3.24 -2.49 -33.49
CA LYS A 7 -2.26 -2.26 -34.57
C LYS A 7 -2.44 -3.31 -35.68
N ARG A 8 -2.48 -2.85 -36.93
CA ARG A 8 -2.41 -3.73 -38.12
C ARG A 8 -1.01 -4.34 -38.21
N ARG A 9 -0.92 -5.64 -38.49
CA ARG A 9 0.34 -6.37 -38.67
C ARG A 9 0.63 -6.61 -40.15
N PRO A 10 1.90 -6.83 -40.55
CA PRO A 10 2.25 -7.18 -41.93
C PRO A 10 1.52 -8.41 -42.47
N THR A 11 1.12 -9.32 -41.59
CA THR A 11 0.35 -10.53 -41.93
C THR A 11 -1.12 -10.25 -42.29
N GLY A 12 -1.61 -9.02 -42.14
CA GLY A 12 -3.00 -8.66 -42.40
C GLY A 12 -3.89 -8.68 -41.15
N ILE A 13 -3.54 -9.37 -40.06
CA ILE A 13 -4.35 -9.31 -38.83
C ILE A 13 -4.23 -7.95 -38.12
N SER A 14 -5.26 -7.57 -37.35
CA SER A 14 -5.18 -6.44 -36.41
C SER A 14 -5.18 -6.96 -34.98
N VAL A 15 -4.23 -6.52 -34.16
CA VAL A 15 -4.02 -7.05 -32.81
C VAL A 15 -4.08 -5.91 -31.79
N GLY A 16 -4.84 -6.09 -30.72
CA GLY A 16 -4.89 -5.19 -29.57
C GLY A 16 -5.10 -5.97 -28.27
N GLN A 17 -5.32 -5.26 -27.17
CA GLN A 17 -5.64 -5.87 -25.88
C GLN A 17 -6.98 -5.35 -25.36
N MET A 18 -7.73 -6.20 -24.66
CA MET A 18 -9.01 -5.88 -24.04
C MET A 18 -8.92 -6.06 -22.52
N ARG A 19 -9.39 -5.06 -21.77
CA ARG A 19 -9.53 -5.16 -20.31
C ARG A 19 -10.74 -6.00 -19.93
N VAL A 20 -10.53 -7.02 -19.10
CA VAL A 20 -11.54 -7.96 -18.59
C VAL A 20 -11.44 -8.09 -17.07
N PRO A 21 -12.52 -8.48 -16.37
CA PRO A 21 -12.44 -8.79 -14.95
C PRO A 21 -11.40 -9.89 -14.67
N LEU A 22 -10.89 -9.96 -13.44
CA LEU A 22 -10.09 -11.12 -13.02
C LEU A 22 -10.93 -12.39 -13.02
N GLY A 23 -12.17 -12.29 -12.55
CA GLY A 23 -13.10 -13.40 -12.39
C GLY A 23 -13.76 -13.32 -11.02
N VAL A 24 -13.20 -14.03 -10.04
CA VAL A 24 -13.66 -14.08 -8.66
C VAL A 24 -12.53 -13.66 -7.73
N PHE A 25 -12.78 -12.68 -6.86
CA PHE A 25 -11.84 -12.39 -5.76
C PHE A 25 -12.43 -12.71 -4.39
N GLY A 26 -11.59 -13.22 -3.50
CA GLY A 26 -11.90 -13.43 -2.09
C GLY A 26 -11.40 -12.28 -1.24
N MET A 27 -12.29 -11.58 -0.54
CA MET A 27 -11.93 -10.53 0.42
C MET A 27 -11.98 -11.09 1.84
N ILE A 28 -10.83 -11.13 2.52
CA ILE A 28 -10.72 -11.62 3.90
C ILE A 28 -10.40 -10.45 4.82
N TYR A 29 -11.29 -10.11 5.72
CA TYR A 29 -11.16 -8.90 6.56
C TYR A 29 -11.59 -9.12 8.01
N GLU A 30 -11.12 -8.25 8.90
CA GLU A 30 -11.41 -8.29 10.35
C GLU A 30 -12.60 -7.37 10.70
N SER A 31 -12.57 -6.67 11.85
CA SER A 31 -13.68 -5.97 12.51
C SER A 31 -14.20 -4.69 11.81
N ARG A 32 -14.23 -4.68 10.48
CA ARG A 32 -14.53 -3.50 9.64
C ARG A 32 -15.73 -3.78 8.72
N PRO A 33 -16.98 -3.64 9.20
CA PRO A 33 -18.15 -3.98 8.41
C PRO A 33 -18.32 -3.13 7.14
N ASN A 34 -17.78 -1.92 7.09
CA ASN A 34 -17.74 -1.08 5.89
C ASN A 34 -17.04 -1.77 4.70
N VAL A 35 -16.06 -2.64 4.97
CA VAL A 35 -15.34 -3.40 3.93
C VAL A 35 -16.29 -4.31 3.14
N THR A 36 -17.39 -4.77 3.73
CA THR A 36 -18.44 -5.53 3.03
C THR A 36 -18.95 -4.77 1.81
N ILE A 37 -19.27 -3.48 2.00
CA ILE A 37 -19.83 -2.62 0.94
C ILE A 37 -18.74 -2.13 -0.01
N GLU A 38 -17.58 -1.73 0.52
CA GLU A 38 -16.45 -1.28 -0.31
C GLU A 38 -16.02 -2.38 -1.30
N ALA A 39 -15.78 -3.60 -0.80
CA ALA A 39 -15.39 -4.74 -1.63
C ALA A 39 -16.50 -5.14 -2.63
N ALA A 40 -17.76 -5.19 -2.18
CA ALA A 40 -18.89 -5.49 -3.07
C ALA A 40 -19.01 -4.47 -4.21
N SER A 41 -18.96 -3.17 -3.89
CA SER A 41 -19.08 -2.10 -4.88
C SER A 41 -17.96 -2.14 -5.92
N LEU A 42 -16.73 -2.39 -5.48
CA LEU A 42 -15.57 -2.54 -6.36
C LEU A 42 -15.68 -3.79 -7.23
N ALA A 43 -16.16 -4.91 -6.69
CA ALA A 43 -16.41 -6.13 -7.46
C ALA A 43 -17.41 -5.90 -8.58
N ILE A 44 -18.58 -5.36 -8.24
CA ILE A 44 -19.65 -5.08 -9.19
C ILE A 44 -19.14 -4.13 -10.27
N LYS A 45 -18.46 -3.05 -9.88
CA LYS A 45 -17.98 -2.03 -10.83
C LYS A 45 -16.89 -2.55 -11.77
N SER A 46 -16.04 -3.46 -11.29
CA SER A 46 -14.97 -4.09 -12.09
C SER A 46 -15.43 -5.34 -12.84
N GLY A 47 -16.68 -5.78 -12.65
CA GLY A 47 -17.27 -6.95 -13.29
C GLY A 47 -16.81 -8.28 -12.70
N ASN A 48 -16.32 -8.29 -11.46
CA ASN A 48 -15.92 -9.50 -10.74
C ASN A 48 -17.05 -10.03 -9.86
N ALA A 49 -17.07 -11.34 -9.64
CA ALA A 49 -17.75 -11.89 -8.48
C ALA A 49 -16.87 -11.75 -7.22
N CYS A 50 -17.48 -11.74 -6.04
CA CYS A 50 -16.79 -11.55 -4.78
C CYS A 50 -17.23 -12.55 -3.72
N ILE A 51 -16.26 -13.14 -3.02
CA ILE A 51 -16.49 -13.94 -1.82
C ILE A 51 -15.93 -13.19 -0.61
N LEU A 52 -16.81 -12.78 0.28
CA LEU A 52 -16.51 -12.02 1.48
C LEU A 52 -16.36 -12.98 2.68
N ARG A 53 -15.26 -12.83 3.41
CA ARG A 53 -15.04 -13.49 4.71
C ARG A 53 -14.62 -12.44 5.73
N GLY A 54 -15.59 -11.93 6.49
CA GLY A 54 -15.36 -10.98 7.59
C GLY A 54 -14.98 -11.66 8.92
N GLY A 55 -14.62 -10.84 9.91
CA GLY A 55 -14.35 -11.29 11.27
C GLY A 55 -15.63 -11.63 12.04
N SER A 56 -15.52 -12.52 13.02
CA SER A 56 -16.64 -13.03 13.81
C SER A 56 -17.36 -11.94 14.60
N GLU A 57 -16.61 -10.95 15.06
CA GLU A 57 -17.07 -9.81 15.84
C GLU A 57 -17.99 -8.85 15.06
N ALA A 58 -17.95 -8.89 13.72
CA ALA A 58 -18.79 -8.08 12.84
C ALA A 58 -19.84 -8.90 12.07
N LEU A 59 -20.03 -10.19 12.42
CA LEU A 59 -20.84 -11.12 11.61
C LEU A 59 -22.27 -10.62 11.36
N HIS A 60 -23.00 -10.18 12.39
CA HIS A 60 -24.38 -9.70 12.23
C HIS A 60 -24.45 -8.48 11.32
N SER A 61 -23.52 -7.53 11.46
CA SER A 61 -23.43 -6.35 10.59
C SER A 61 -23.13 -6.75 9.15
N ASN A 62 -22.17 -7.66 8.94
CA ASN A 62 -21.80 -8.13 7.62
C ASN A 62 -22.96 -8.87 6.95
N LEU A 63 -23.71 -9.70 7.67
CA LEU A 63 -24.91 -10.39 7.16
C LEU A 63 -25.99 -9.40 6.72
N ALA A 64 -26.28 -8.38 7.53
CA ALA A 64 -27.26 -7.35 7.19
C ALA A 64 -26.84 -6.57 5.93
N LEU A 65 -25.56 -6.18 5.84
CA LEU A 65 -25.02 -5.48 4.67
C LEU A 65 -25.00 -6.37 3.42
N ALA A 66 -24.62 -7.64 3.54
CA ALA A 66 -24.61 -8.58 2.43
C ALA A 66 -26.03 -8.86 1.90
N ALA A 67 -27.05 -8.87 2.75
CA ALA A 67 -28.45 -8.99 2.33
C ALA A 67 -28.87 -7.79 1.45
N LEU A 68 -28.53 -6.57 1.86
CA LEU A 68 -28.81 -5.36 1.07
C LEU A 68 -28.09 -5.38 -0.28
N VAL A 69 -26.83 -5.86 -0.31
CA VAL A 69 -26.08 -6.02 -1.57
C VAL A 69 -26.77 -7.03 -2.48
N ALA A 70 -27.21 -8.18 -1.95
CA ALA A 70 -27.89 -9.20 -2.73
C ALA A 70 -29.23 -8.70 -3.30
N ASP A 71 -30.02 -7.96 -2.51
CA ASP A 71 -31.27 -7.37 -2.97
C ASP A 71 -31.02 -6.32 -4.07
N SER A 72 -29.97 -5.50 -3.92
CA SER A 72 -29.57 -4.50 -4.93
C SER A 72 -29.10 -5.14 -6.24
N LEU A 73 -28.41 -6.29 -6.17
CA LEU A 73 -28.01 -7.06 -7.36
C LEU A 73 -29.23 -7.59 -8.10
N GLU A 74 -30.20 -8.16 -7.39
CA GLU A 74 -31.43 -8.68 -7.99
C GLU A 74 -32.28 -7.57 -8.63
N GLU A 75 -32.42 -6.42 -7.97
CA GLU A 75 -33.10 -5.24 -8.52
C GLU A 75 -32.44 -4.77 -9.84
N ALA A 76 -31.12 -4.86 -9.92
CA ALA A 76 -30.35 -4.54 -11.13
C ALA A 76 -30.35 -5.66 -12.20
N GLY A 77 -31.03 -6.79 -11.97
CA GLY A 77 -31.07 -7.93 -12.88
C GLY A 77 -29.78 -8.76 -12.90
N LEU A 78 -28.96 -8.68 -11.86
CA LEU A 78 -27.73 -9.45 -11.68
C LEU A 78 -27.96 -10.65 -10.73
N PRO A 79 -27.15 -11.71 -10.84
CA PRO A 79 -27.25 -12.85 -9.92
C PRO A 79 -26.97 -12.42 -8.47
N ARG A 80 -27.80 -12.87 -7.52
CA ARG A 80 -27.60 -12.61 -6.08
C ARG A 80 -26.27 -13.18 -5.60
N GLU A 81 -25.80 -14.24 -6.23
CA GLU A 81 -24.55 -14.95 -5.93
C GLU A 81 -23.30 -14.22 -6.46
N ALA A 82 -23.45 -13.09 -7.17
CA ALA A 82 -22.31 -12.30 -7.61
C ALA A 82 -21.49 -11.74 -6.44
N VAL A 83 -22.11 -11.53 -5.28
CA VAL A 83 -21.42 -11.22 -4.02
C VAL A 83 -21.94 -12.14 -2.92
N GLN A 84 -21.06 -12.97 -2.36
CA GLN A 84 -21.40 -13.96 -1.34
C GLN A 84 -20.66 -13.68 -0.05
N LEU A 85 -21.35 -13.79 1.10
CA LEU A 85 -20.72 -13.75 2.41
C LEU A 85 -20.62 -15.17 2.98
N VAL A 86 -19.42 -15.57 3.40
CA VAL A 86 -19.19 -16.82 4.11
C VAL A 86 -19.86 -16.75 5.49
N ASN A 87 -21.02 -17.40 5.63
CA ASN A 87 -21.83 -17.39 6.84
C ASN A 87 -21.38 -18.44 7.87
N THR A 88 -20.12 -18.38 8.28
CA THR A 88 -19.59 -19.18 9.39
C THR A 88 -18.47 -18.43 10.12
N THR A 89 -18.41 -18.60 11.44
CA THR A 89 -17.32 -18.08 12.27
C THR A 89 -16.08 -18.98 12.27
N ASP A 90 -16.18 -20.19 11.70
CA ASP A 90 -15.07 -21.14 11.68
C ASP A 90 -13.86 -20.56 10.93
N ARG A 91 -12.69 -20.62 11.58
CA ARG A 91 -11.42 -20.17 11.02
C ARG A 91 -10.90 -21.10 9.92
N ALA A 92 -11.40 -22.34 9.83
CA ALA A 92 -11.08 -23.27 8.76
C ALA A 92 -11.52 -22.76 7.39
N ALA A 93 -12.60 -21.96 7.33
CA ALA A 93 -13.11 -21.37 6.09
C ALA A 93 -12.08 -20.48 5.38
N VAL A 94 -11.22 -19.78 6.14
CA VAL A 94 -10.11 -18.99 5.56
C VAL A 94 -9.15 -19.91 4.81
N GLY A 95 -8.74 -21.02 5.44
CA GLY A 95 -7.79 -21.97 4.84
C GLY A 95 -8.34 -22.64 3.58
N LEU A 96 -9.64 -22.94 3.56
CA LEU A 96 -10.31 -23.45 2.36
C LEU A 96 -10.31 -22.40 1.24
N LEU A 97 -10.77 -21.18 1.54
CA LEU A 97 -10.93 -20.12 0.54
C LEU A 97 -9.61 -19.77 -0.15
N ILE A 98 -8.51 -19.64 0.61
CA ILE A 98 -7.18 -19.32 0.05
C ILE A 98 -6.54 -20.50 -0.71
N ALA A 99 -7.13 -21.69 -0.64
CA ALA A 99 -6.64 -22.91 -1.27
C ALA A 99 -7.55 -23.40 -2.43
N MET A 100 -8.41 -22.53 -2.97
CA MET A 100 -9.38 -22.85 -4.03
C MET A 100 -9.08 -22.15 -5.38
N PRO A 101 -7.90 -22.36 -6.02
CA PRO A 101 -7.54 -21.69 -7.28
C PRO A 101 -8.40 -22.09 -8.49
N ALA A 102 -9.23 -23.14 -8.36
CA ALA A 102 -10.20 -23.49 -9.38
C ALA A 102 -11.43 -22.57 -9.40
N PHE A 103 -11.65 -21.79 -8.34
CA PHE A 103 -12.85 -20.98 -8.14
C PHE A 103 -12.57 -19.53 -7.76
N VAL A 104 -11.36 -19.23 -7.27
CA VAL A 104 -10.95 -17.91 -6.82
C VAL A 104 -9.65 -17.54 -7.52
N ASP A 105 -9.66 -16.42 -8.22
CA ASP A 105 -8.54 -15.93 -9.02
C ASP A 105 -7.54 -15.11 -8.19
N VAL A 106 -8.03 -14.42 -7.14
CA VAL A 106 -7.17 -13.63 -6.24
C VAL A 106 -7.76 -13.50 -4.83
N ILE A 107 -6.89 -13.46 -3.82
CA ILE A 107 -7.22 -13.15 -2.43
C ILE A 107 -6.71 -11.75 -2.06
N ILE A 108 -7.54 -11.00 -1.36
CA ILE A 108 -7.20 -9.68 -0.83
C ILE A 108 -7.44 -9.69 0.69
N PRO A 109 -6.38 -9.79 1.50
CA PRO A 109 -6.49 -9.74 2.95
C PRO A 109 -6.44 -8.30 3.47
N ARG A 110 -7.32 -7.95 4.41
CA ARG A 110 -7.36 -6.66 5.10
C ARG A 110 -7.49 -6.87 6.61
N GLY A 111 -6.38 -6.83 7.32
CA GLY A 111 -6.35 -7.02 8.77
C GLY A 111 -4.94 -6.83 9.33
N GLY A 112 -4.73 -7.29 10.56
CA GLY A 112 -3.42 -7.23 11.21
C GLY A 112 -2.36 -8.13 10.54
N LYS A 113 -1.09 -7.83 10.84
CA LYS A 113 0.10 -8.53 10.30
C LYS A 113 -0.01 -10.06 10.40
N GLY A 114 -0.46 -10.59 11.54
CA GLY A 114 -0.59 -12.04 11.73
C GLY A 114 -1.59 -12.73 10.80
N LEU A 115 -2.69 -12.06 10.43
CA LEU A 115 -3.64 -12.59 9.44
C LEU A 115 -2.99 -12.63 8.05
N ILE A 116 -2.33 -11.53 7.66
CA ILE A 116 -1.68 -11.39 6.36
C ILE A 116 -0.53 -12.39 6.22
N GLU A 117 0.29 -12.57 7.25
CA GLU A 117 1.36 -13.57 7.31
C GLU A 117 0.83 -15.00 7.11
N ARG A 118 -0.24 -15.35 7.83
CA ARG A 118 -0.89 -16.66 7.69
C ARG A 118 -1.37 -16.90 6.26
N ILE A 119 -2.11 -15.95 5.69
CA ILE A 119 -2.63 -16.06 4.32
C ILE A 119 -1.47 -16.15 3.32
N SER A 120 -0.45 -15.31 3.47
CA SER A 120 0.73 -15.31 2.60
C SER A 120 1.44 -16.66 2.57
N ARG A 121 1.50 -17.36 3.71
CA ARG A 121 2.18 -18.65 3.84
C ARG A 121 1.34 -19.82 3.34
N GLU A 122 0.02 -19.76 3.52
CA GLU A 122 -0.88 -20.91 3.30
C GLU A 122 -1.63 -20.84 1.96
N ALA A 123 -1.70 -19.68 1.31
CA ALA A 123 -2.46 -19.49 0.08
C ALA A 123 -1.88 -20.26 -1.11
N ARG A 124 -2.76 -20.87 -1.89
CA ARG A 124 -2.49 -21.39 -3.24
C ARG A 124 -3.06 -20.50 -4.34
N VAL A 125 -3.98 -19.61 -3.97
CA VAL A 125 -4.51 -18.53 -4.81
C VAL A 125 -3.55 -17.33 -4.75
N PRO A 126 -3.32 -16.61 -5.86
CA PRO A 126 -2.57 -15.35 -5.84
C PRO A 126 -3.11 -14.37 -4.79
N VAL A 127 -2.22 -13.57 -4.18
CA VAL A 127 -2.60 -12.64 -3.11
C VAL A 127 -2.14 -11.23 -3.47
N ILE A 128 -3.04 -10.24 -3.38
CA ILE A 128 -2.71 -8.82 -3.45
C ILE A 128 -2.69 -8.28 -2.02
N LYS A 129 -1.53 -7.83 -1.54
CA LYS A 129 -1.32 -7.46 -0.13
C LYS A 129 -0.14 -6.51 0.07
N HIS A 130 -0.06 -5.97 1.27
CA HIS A 130 1.18 -5.48 1.87
C HIS A 130 1.33 -6.15 3.24
N LEU A 131 2.57 -6.38 3.69
CA LEU A 131 2.82 -7.09 4.96
C LEU A 131 2.91 -6.13 6.15
N ASP A 132 3.64 -5.05 5.96
CA ASP A 132 3.85 -3.95 6.89
C ASP A 132 4.05 -2.65 6.11
N GLY A 133 4.18 -1.56 6.87
CA GLY A 133 4.23 -0.17 6.41
C GLY A 133 5.43 0.60 6.94
N ASN A 134 6.62 -0.02 7.00
CA ASN A 134 7.85 0.69 7.35
C ASN A 134 8.27 1.66 6.22
N CYS A 135 7.82 2.90 6.33
CA CYS A 135 7.98 3.97 5.35
C CYS A 135 9.06 4.97 5.78
N HIS A 136 9.85 5.46 4.82
CA HIS A 136 10.93 6.41 5.10
C HIS A 136 10.65 7.81 4.55
N SER A 137 11.10 8.81 5.30
CA SER A 137 11.34 10.16 4.77
C SER A 137 12.83 10.46 4.83
N TYR A 138 13.42 10.87 3.71
CA TYR A 138 14.83 11.23 3.58
C TYR A 138 14.99 12.74 3.34
N VAL A 139 15.72 13.41 4.22
CA VAL A 139 16.09 14.82 4.07
C VAL A 139 17.48 14.92 3.46
N ASP A 140 17.55 15.41 2.22
CA ASP A 140 18.76 15.46 1.40
C ASP A 140 19.74 16.57 1.82
N ALA A 141 20.94 16.55 1.25
CA ALA A 141 21.97 17.57 1.45
C ALA A 141 21.56 18.98 1.02
N GLU A 142 20.74 19.08 -0.02
CA GLU A 142 20.21 20.33 -0.56
C GLU A 142 18.70 20.30 -0.41
N VAL A 143 18.15 21.09 0.51
CA VAL A 143 16.74 21.03 0.88
C VAL A 143 16.25 22.36 1.42
N ASP A 144 14.98 22.64 1.17
CA ASP A 144 14.23 23.66 1.92
C ASP A 144 13.86 23.08 3.29
N LEU A 145 14.49 23.60 4.36
CA LEU A 145 14.29 23.10 5.71
C LEU A 145 12.86 23.32 6.22
N ASP A 146 12.20 24.41 5.83
CA ASP A 146 10.83 24.72 6.28
C ASP A 146 9.84 23.75 5.64
N LEU A 147 10.02 23.49 4.35
CA LEU A 147 9.28 22.46 3.62
C LEU A 147 9.52 21.08 4.25
N ALA A 148 10.78 20.71 4.50
CA ALA A 148 11.12 19.40 5.07
C ALA A 148 10.47 19.19 6.45
N VAL A 149 10.50 20.20 7.33
CA VAL A 149 9.87 20.10 8.66
C VAL A 149 8.36 19.89 8.49
N THR A 150 7.71 20.68 7.63
CA THR A 150 6.27 20.59 7.38
C THR A 150 5.86 19.23 6.84
N VAL A 151 6.59 18.72 5.85
CA VAL A 151 6.27 17.44 5.20
C VAL A 151 6.54 16.26 6.12
N VAL A 152 7.70 16.21 6.79
CA VAL A 152 8.06 15.11 7.71
C VAL A 152 7.13 15.08 8.92
N ASP A 153 6.75 16.25 9.44
CA ASP A 153 5.75 16.34 10.50
C ASP A 153 4.42 15.72 10.07
N ASN A 154 3.89 16.13 8.91
CA ASN A 154 2.64 15.56 8.37
C ASN A 154 2.75 14.04 8.17
N ALA A 155 3.88 13.59 7.59
CA ALA A 155 4.11 12.20 7.27
C ALA A 155 4.11 11.29 8.50
N LYS A 156 4.56 11.78 9.67
CA LYS A 156 4.50 11.00 10.92
C LYS A 156 3.24 11.24 11.74
N THR A 157 2.81 12.50 11.89
CA THR A 157 1.89 12.89 12.98
C THR A 157 0.47 13.20 12.56
N GLN A 158 0.15 13.21 11.25
CA GLN A 158 -1.24 13.37 10.81
C GLN A 158 -2.12 12.24 11.36
N LYS A 159 -1.62 11.00 11.32
CA LYS A 159 -2.25 9.82 11.90
C LYS A 159 -1.22 8.70 12.04
N TYR A 160 -1.15 8.07 13.22
CA TYR A 160 -0.15 7.02 13.50
C TYR A 160 -0.56 5.63 13.02
N SER A 161 -1.85 5.37 12.87
CA SER A 161 -2.38 4.02 12.58
C SER A 161 -2.30 3.54 11.11
N PRO A 162 -2.24 4.40 10.07
CA PRO A 162 -2.09 3.95 8.68
C PRO A 162 -0.68 3.45 8.38
N CYS A 163 -0.59 2.43 7.52
CA CYS A 163 0.66 1.81 7.07
C CYS A 163 1.55 2.70 6.17
N ASN A 164 1.11 3.90 5.82
CA ASN A 164 1.92 4.85 5.03
C ASN A 164 2.44 6.02 5.89
N ALA A 165 2.29 5.95 7.22
CA ALA A 165 2.95 6.89 8.12
C ALA A 165 4.47 6.67 8.06
N THR A 166 5.26 7.74 8.06
CA THR A 166 6.72 7.62 8.12
C THR A 166 7.12 6.99 9.45
N GLU A 167 7.84 5.88 9.43
CA GLU A 167 8.33 5.17 10.62
C GLU A 167 9.83 5.39 10.84
N SER A 168 10.55 5.75 9.77
CA SER A 168 12.00 5.96 9.79
C SER A 168 12.39 7.26 9.07
N LEU A 169 13.14 8.11 9.78
CA LEU A 169 13.64 9.39 9.27
C LEU A 169 15.14 9.29 8.98
N LEU A 170 15.50 9.49 7.72
CA LEU A 170 16.88 9.58 7.27
C LEU A 170 17.25 11.04 7.05
N VAL A 171 18.40 11.48 7.56
CA VAL A 171 18.85 12.87 7.40
C VAL A 171 20.28 12.90 6.90
N HIS A 172 20.51 13.63 5.81
CA HIS A 172 21.85 13.80 5.28
C HIS A 172 22.73 14.57 6.28
N ALA A 173 23.96 14.11 6.51
CA ALA A 173 24.89 14.66 7.48
C ALA A 173 25.06 16.20 7.41
N LYS A 174 25.13 16.75 6.20
CA LYS A 174 25.21 18.21 5.95
C LYS A 174 24.07 19.03 6.56
N GLN A 175 22.84 18.49 6.60
CA GLN A 175 21.66 19.20 7.08
C GLN A 175 21.24 18.78 8.49
N ALA A 176 21.86 17.75 9.06
CA ALA A 176 21.44 17.18 10.33
C ALA A 176 21.45 18.19 11.49
N ALA A 177 22.47 19.05 11.57
CA ALA A 177 22.60 20.04 12.64
C ALA A 177 21.52 21.12 12.59
N ASP A 178 21.05 21.48 11.40
CA ASP A 178 20.02 22.52 11.22
C ASP A 178 18.60 21.94 11.23
N PHE A 179 18.42 20.72 10.74
CA PHE A 179 17.11 20.07 10.61
C PHE A 179 16.66 19.36 11.90
N LEU A 180 17.53 18.55 12.52
CA LEU A 180 17.13 17.68 13.64
C LEU A 180 16.62 18.45 14.86
N PRO A 181 17.25 19.55 15.32
CA PRO A 181 16.70 20.33 16.43
C PRO A 181 15.29 20.86 16.14
N ARG A 182 15.02 21.26 14.89
CA ARG A 182 13.73 21.83 14.48
C ARG A 182 12.63 20.78 14.50
N ILE A 183 12.83 19.67 13.79
CA ILE A 183 11.82 18.60 13.75
C ILE A 183 11.70 17.90 15.11
N GLY A 184 12.79 17.78 15.86
CA GLY A 184 12.82 17.20 17.20
C GLY A 184 11.90 17.93 18.17
N MET A 185 11.88 19.26 18.15
CA MET A 185 10.95 20.05 18.98
C MET A 185 9.49 19.89 18.56
N VAL A 186 9.21 19.76 17.26
CA VAL A 186 7.85 19.49 16.74
C VAL A 186 7.36 18.12 17.22
N PHE A 187 8.20 17.10 17.10
CA PHE A 187 7.93 15.75 17.58
C PHE A 187 7.78 15.70 19.10
N ALA A 188 8.61 16.41 19.86
CA ALA A 188 8.51 16.51 21.30
C ALA A 188 7.17 17.11 21.75
N ALA A 189 6.74 18.20 21.10
CA ALA A 189 5.45 18.84 21.39
C ALA A 189 4.24 17.92 21.12
N LYS A 190 4.42 16.89 20.28
CA LYS A 190 3.40 15.89 19.93
C LYS A 190 3.59 14.55 20.66
N GLY A 191 4.56 14.47 21.58
CA GLY A 191 4.85 13.27 22.37
C GLY A 191 5.40 12.11 21.56
N VAL A 192 6.10 12.38 20.44
CA VAL A 192 6.71 11.34 19.61
C VAL A 192 8.04 10.91 20.23
N GLU A 193 8.15 9.63 20.58
CA GLU A 193 9.41 8.99 20.99
C GLU A 193 10.34 8.87 19.77
N MET A 194 11.57 9.36 19.91
CA MET A 194 12.59 9.36 18.86
C MET A 194 13.69 8.37 19.21
N ARG A 195 13.83 7.34 18.38
CA ARG A 195 14.87 6.30 18.48
C ARG A 195 16.01 6.65 17.53
N GLY A 196 17.04 7.32 18.05
CA GLY A 196 18.11 7.89 17.24
C GLY A 196 19.38 7.05 17.22
N CYS A 197 20.13 7.07 16.12
CA CYS A 197 21.55 6.70 16.14
C CYS A 197 22.35 7.70 16.99
N GLU A 198 23.57 7.34 17.41
CA GLU A 198 24.41 8.19 18.27
C GLU A 198 24.58 9.62 17.73
N ARG A 199 24.85 9.75 16.42
CA ARG A 199 24.99 11.05 15.75
C ARG A 199 23.71 11.89 15.81
N ALA A 200 22.54 11.26 15.70
CA ALA A 200 21.25 11.94 15.75
C ALA A 200 20.93 12.41 17.18
N LEU A 201 21.16 11.55 18.18
CA LEU A 201 20.91 11.87 19.58
C LEU A 201 21.77 13.05 20.07
N ALA A 202 23.03 13.14 19.62
CA ALA A 202 23.90 14.27 19.92
C ALA A 202 23.38 15.62 19.38
N LEU A 203 22.48 15.61 18.40
CA LEU A 203 21.89 16.83 17.82
C LEU A 203 20.46 17.10 18.36
N LEU A 204 19.94 16.23 19.22
CA LEU A 204 18.60 16.34 19.80
C LEU A 204 18.64 16.72 21.29
N GLU A 205 19.73 17.29 21.78
CA GLU A 205 19.92 17.59 23.22
C GLU A 205 18.85 18.49 23.85
N ALA A 206 18.20 19.33 23.04
CA ALA A 206 17.10 20.20 23.47
C ALA A 206 15.76 19.46 23.67
N VAL A 207 15.64 18.24 23.16
CA VAL A 207 14.44 17.41 23.32
C VAL A 207 14.42 16.77 24.72
N PRO A 208 13.25 16.67 25.38
CA PRO A 208 13.10 15.96 26.65
C PRO A 208 13.68 14.54 26.61
N ARG A 209 14.54 14.19 27.57
CA ARG A 209 15.30 12.92 27.57
C ARG A 209 14.41 11.68 27.61
N ASP A 210 13.21 11.77 28.15
CA ASP A 210 12.23 10.69 28.21
C ASP A 210 11.67 10.31 26.83
N LEU A 211 11.73 11.22 25.86
CA LEU A 211 11.35 10.98 24.47
C LEU A 211 12.52 10.51 23.59
N LEU A 212 13.74 10.41 24.13
CA LEU A 212 14.92 10.02 23.37
C LEU A 212 15.39 8.62 23.78
N LYS A 213 15.57 7.73 22.80
CA LYS A 213 16.15 6.40 23.02
C LYS A 213 17.24 6.09 21.99
N PRO A 214 18.29 5.34 22.37
CA PRO A 214 19.22 4.80 21.39
C PRO A 214 18.50 3.79 20.50
N ALA A 215 18.62 3.94 19.19
CA ALA A 215 18.12 2.97 18.22
C ALA A 215 18.92 1.67 18.29
N THR A 216 18.21 0.56 18.24
CA THR A 216 18.74 -0.79 18.06
C THR A 216 18.66 -1.19 16.59
N PRO A 217 19.37 -2.26 16.15
CA PRO A 217 19.23 -2.74 14.77
C PRO A 217 17.79 -3.07 14.37
N GLN A 218 16.98 -3.56 15.30
CA GLN A 218 15.57 -3.92 15.06
C GLN A 218 14.71 -2.68 14.75
N ASP A 219 15.06 -1.51 15.27
CA ASP A 219 14.28 -0.28 15.10
C ASP A 219 14.25 0.19 13.63
N TRP A 220 15.23 -0.21 12.82
CA TRP A 220 15.28 0.12 11.39
C TRP A 220 14.27 -0.71 10.58
N ASP A 221 13.92 -1.92 11.05
CA ASP A 221 13.00 -2.85 10.38
C ASP A 221 11.58 -2.81 10.96
N THR A 222 11.31 -1.90 11.91
CA THR A 222 10.07 -1.90 12.70
C THR A 222 9.05 -0.89 12.19
N GLU A 223 7.84 -1.36 11.90
CA GLU A 223 6.64 -0.52 11.81
C GLU A 223 6.06 -0.34 13.23
N TYR A 224 5.94 0.90 13.70
CA TYR A 224 5.54 1.19 15.09
C TYR A 224 4.03 1.35 15.24
N LEU A 225 3.35 1.92 14.25
CA LEU A 225 1.92 2.32 14.31
C LEU A 225 1.57 3.14 15.56
N ALA A 226 2.53 3.93 16.02
CA ALA A 226 2.54 4.62 17.31
C ALA A 226 3.27 5.97 17.17
N PRO A 227 3.20 6.85 18.19
CA PRO A 227 4.04 8.04 18.28
C PRO A 227 5.49 7.66 18.59
N VAL A 228 6.13 6.88 17.69
CA VAL A 228 7.53 6.44 17.75
C VAL A 228 8.12 6.59 16.35
N ILE A 229 9.35 7.07 16.23
CA ILE A 229 10.05 7.19 14.96
C ILE A 229 11.54 6.84 15.12
N SER A 230 12.11 6.09 14.18
CA SER A 230 13.56 5.87 14.13
C SER A 230 14.24 7.03 13.40
N ILE A 231 15.44 7.44 13.82
CA ILE A 231 16.19 8.55 13.20
C ILE A 231 17.63 8.14 12.95
N LYS A 232 18.05 8.17 11.68
CA LYS A 232 19.42 7.88 11.28
C LYS A 232 20.01 9.00 10.44
N ILE A 233 21.21 9.44 10.80
CA ILE A 233 22.02 10.30 9.93
C ILE A 233 22.78 9.44 8.94
N VAL A 234 22.73 9.81 7.66
CA VAL A 234 23.41 9.16 6.54
C VAL A 234 24.33 10.14 5.83
N ASP A 235 25.40 9.65 5.21
CA ASP A 235 26.45 10.52 4.64
C ASP A 235 26.26 10.80 3.15
N SER A 236 25.32 10.13 2.48
CA SER A 236 25.03 10.30 1.06
C SER A 236 23.62 9.85 0.67
N LEU A 237 23.19 10.27 -0.52
CA LEU A 237 21.98 9.74 -1.16
C LEU A 237 22.07 8.22 -1.41
N ASP A 238 23.25 7.71 -1.77
CA ASP A 238 23.46 6.27 -2.00
C ASP A 238 23.23 5.45 -0.73
N GLU A 239 23.70 5.95 0.43
CA GLU A 239 23.42 5.30 1.72
C GLU A 239 21.93 5.36 2.06
N ALA A 240 21.25 6.48 1.79
CA ALA A 240 19.82 6.62 2.03
C ALA A 240 19.01 5.59 1.22
N ILE A 241 19.28 5.50 -0.10
CA ILE A 241 18.63 4.53 -0.99
C ILE A 241 18.93 3.10 -0.55
N ALA A 242 20.18 2.79 -0.21
CA ALA A 242 20.57 1.47 0.27
C ALA A 242 19.87 1.09 1.58
N HIS A 243 19.70 2.05 2.50
CA HIS A 243 18.98 1.83 3.75
C HIS A 243 17.50 1.55 3.50
N ILE A 244 16.84 2.39 2.69
CA ILE A 244 15.42 2.23 2.36
C ILE A 244 15.17 0.88 1.69
N ASN A 245 15.94 0.53 0.66
CA ASN A 245 15.77 -0.74 -0.06
C ASN A 245 16.10 -1.97 0.79
N ARG A 246 16.84 -1.81 1.90
CA ARG A 246 17.20 -2.91 2.81
C ARG A 246 16.19 -3.09 3.94
N HIS A 247 15.73 -1.99 4.53
CA HIS A 247 14.97 -1.99 5.78
C HIS A 247 13.50 -1.60 5.58
N GLY A 248 13.18 -0.90 4.50
CA GLY A 248 11.82 -0.52 4.16
C GLY A 248 10.95 -1.70 3.77
N SER A 249 9.64 -1.48 3.94
CA SER A 249 8.60 -2.43 3.53
C SER A 249 8.28 -2.39 2.02
N HIS A 250 9.03 -1.58 1.26
CA HIS A 250 8.74 -1.24 -0.13
C HIS A 250 7.34 -0.64 -0.34
N HIS A 251 6.78 0.02 0.68
CA HIS A 251 5.47 0.64 0.66
C HIS A 251 5.51 2.07 0.11
N THR A 252 5.97 3.02 0.92
CA THR A 252 6.02 4.43 0.52
C THR A 252 7.25 5.09 1.10
N ASP A 253 8.03 5.75 0.25
CA ASP A 253 9.23 6.44 0.69
C ASP A 253 9.37 7.79 -0.02
N ALA A 254 9.85 8.80 0.70
CA ALA A 254 9.90 10.17 0.21
C ALA A 254 11.30 10.77 0.35
N ILE A 255 11.70 11.61 -0.59
CA ILE A 255 12.87 12.49 -0.49
C ILE A 255 12.42 13.95 -0.39
N LEU A 256 13.08 14.72 0.47
CA LEU A 256 12.96 16.16 0.59
C LEU A 256 14.25 16.78 0.05
N THR A 257 14.16 17.43 -1.12
CA THR A 257 15.33 17.97 -1.81
C THR A 257 14.97 19.11 -2.75
N THR A 258 15.87 20.08 -2.92
CA THR A 258 15.83 21.06 -4.02
C THR A 258 16.71 20.65 -5.20
N ASN A 259 17.51 19.58 -5.06
CA ASN A 259 18.40 19.08 -6.10
C ASN A 259 17.65 18.15 -7.06
N HIS A 260 17.58 18.58 -8.33
CA HIS A 260 16.89 17.82 -9.37
C HIS A 260 17.50 16.43 -9.62
N LEU A 261 18.83 16.30 -9.58
CA LEU A 261 19.49 15.03 -9.81
C LEU A 261 19.22 14.06 -8.67
N SER A 262 19.28 14.51 -7.42
CA SER A 262 18.91 13.71 -6.25
C SER A 262 17.47 13.21 -6.34
N ALA A 263 16.53 14.10 -6.67
CA ALA A 263 15.12 13.76 -6.82
C ALA A 263 14.88 12.66 -7.87
N MET A 264 15.45 12.84 -9.08
CA MET A 264 15.26 11.88 -10.18
C MET A 264 15.93 10.54 -9.91
N ARG A 265 17.09 10.54 -9.24
CA ARG A 265 17.77 9.31 -8.81
C ARG A 265 16.96 8.57 -7.76
N PHE A 266 16.48 9.27 -6.72
CA PHE A 266 15.66 8.66 -5.66
C PHE A 266 14.40 8.00 -6.23
N LEU A 267 13.66 8.72 -7.09
CA LEU A 267 12.47 8.19 -7.79
C LEU A 267 12.74 6.90 -8.58
N ARG A 268 13.95 6.76 -9.12
CA ARG A 268 14.33 5.62 -9.97
C ARG A 268 14.91 4.45 -9.17
N GLU A 269 15.69 4.74 -8.14
CA GLU A 269 16.55 3.78 -7.46
C GLU A 269 15.92 3.25 -6.16
N VAL A 270 14.96 3.96 -5.57
CA VAL A 270 14.13 3.43 -4.47
C VAL A 270 13.05 2.53 -5.05
N ASP A 271 13.03 1.27 -4.64
CA ASP A 271 12.15 0.25 -5.19
C ASP A 271 10.92 0.03 -4.31
N SER A 272 10.14 1.09 -4.14
CA SER A 272 8.90 1.07 -3.35
C SER A 272 7.67 1.21 -4.22
N ALA A 273 6.51 0.83 -3.68
CA ALA A 273 5.24 0.93 -4.37
C ALA A 273 4.82 2.38 -4.66
N SER A 274 5.28 3.32 -3.84
CA SER A 274 5.15 4.75 -4.08
C SER A 274 6.43 5.46 -3.67
N VAL A 275 6.99 6.28 -4.57
CA VAL A 275 8.20 7.06 -4.32
C VAL A 275 7.89 8.52 -4.57
N MET A 276 8.19 9.37 -3.59
CA MET A 276 7.73 10.76 -3.57
C MET A 276 8.89 11.75 -3.48
N VAL A 277 8.69 12.93 -4.06
CA VAL A 277 9.61 14.07 -3.94
C VAL A 277 8.83 15.22 -3.33
N ASN A 278 9.33 15.76 -2.22
CA ASN A 278 8.77 16.94 -1.54
C ASN A 278 7.28 16.80 -1.18
N ALA A 279 6.83 15.58 -0.89
CA ALA A 279 5.46 15.26 -0.52
C ALA A 279 5.43 14.24 0.63
N SER A 280 4.37 14.31 1.44
CA SER A 280 4.17 13.43 2.58
C SER A 280 3.84 12.01 2.14
N THR A 281 4.41 11.01 2.81
CA THR A 281 4.10 9.59 2.57
C THR A 281 2.61 9.27 2.75
N ARG A 282 1.88 10.13 3.47
CA ARG A 282 0.42 10.02 3.68
C ARG A 282 -0.40 10.10 2.40
N PHE A 283 0.15 10.66 1.32
CA PHE A 283 -0.53 10.73 0.03
C PHE A 283 -0.61 9.39 -0.70
N ALA A 284 0.09 8.35 -0.25
CA ALA A 284 -0.02 7.01 -0.85
C ALA A 284 -1.35 6.36 -0.44
N ASP A 285 -2.41 6.77 -1.13
CA ASP A 285 -3.80 6.43 -0.90
C ASP A 285 -4.56 6.53 -2.23
N GLY A 286 -5.46 5.58 -2.50
CA GLY A 286 -6.16 5.53 -3.79
C GLY A 286 -7.04 6.75 -4.11
N PHE A 287 -7.61 7.44 -3.12
CA PHE A 287 -8.36 8.67 -3.36
C PHE A 287 -7.43 9.82 -3.72
N GLU A 288 -6.34 9.99 -2.96
CA GLU A 288 -5.34 11.03 -3.20
C GLU A 288 -4.64 10.84 -4.56
N TYR A 289 -4.49 9.59 -5.02
CA TYR A 289 -3.96 9.28 -6.35
C TYR A 289 -4.98 9.42 -7.48
N GLY A 290 -6.22 9.82 -7.19
CA GLY A 290 -7.27 10.02 -8.19
C GLY A 290 -7.87 8.73 -8.75
N LEU A 291 -7.68 7.58 -8.07
CA LEU A 291 -8.30 6.31 -8.46
C LEU A 291 -9.80 6.27 -8.10
N GLY A 292 -10.24 7.16 -7.22
CA GLY A 292 -11.63 7.28 -6.75
C GLY A 292 -12.10 6.16 -5.82
N ALA A 293 -11.28 5.13 -5.62
CA ALA A 293 -11.47 4.06 -4.66
C ALA A 293 -10.16 3.27 -4.47
N GLU A 294 -10.09 2.51 -3.38
CA GLU A 294 -8.98 1.61 -3.08
C GLU A 294 -9.52 0.33 -2.40
N ILE A 295 -9.14 -0.86 -2.89
CA ILE A 295 -9.41 -2.13 -2.19
C ILE A 295 -8.36 -2.43 -1.10
N GLY A 296 -7.16 -1.90 -1.30
CA GLY A 296 -6.01 -1.95 -0.42
C GLY A 296 -4.75 -1.47 -1.14
N ILE A 297 -3.61 -1.58 -0.47
CA ILE A 297 -2.30 -1.23 -1.03
C ILE A 297 -1.51 -2.52 -1.26
N SER A 298 -0.80 -2.58 -2.38
CA SER A 298 0.07 -3.71 -2.73
C SER A 298 1.54 -3.28 -2.72
N THR A 299 2.38 -3.99 -2.00
CA THR A 299 3.85 -3.80 -2.06
C THR A 299 4.52 -4.76 -3.05
N ASP A 300 3.81 -5.80 -3.47
CA ASP A 300 4.30 -6.78 -4.43
C ASP A 300 4.53 -6.17 -5.82
N LYS A 301 5.54 -6.70 -6.53
CA LYS A 301 5.88 -6.23 -7.90
C LYS A 301 4.97 -6.76 -8.98
N PHE A 302 4.29 -7.88 -8.72
CA PHE A 302 3.48 -8.56 -9.72
C PHE A 302 2.06 -7.99 -9.75
N HIS A 303 1.50 -7.88 -10.96
CA HIS A 303 0.11 -7.47 -11.24
C HIS A 303 -0.26 -6.03 -10.88
N ALA A 304 -0.37 -5.69 -9.60
CA ALA A 304 -0.76 -4.37 -9.12
C ALA A 304 0.16 -3.95 -7.96
N ARG A 305 0.65 -2.71 -7.98
CA ARG A 305 1.59 -2.16 -7.01
C ARG A 305 1.20 -0.73 -6.64
N GLY A 306 1.22 -0.42 -5.35
CA GLY A 306 0.68 0.83 -4.79
C GLY A 306 -0.80 0.70 -4.44
N PRO A 307 -1.52 1.82 -4.27
CA PRO A 307 -2.97 1.83 -4.14
C PRO A 307 -3.67 1.06 -5.27
N VAL A 308 -4.49 0.08 -4.90
CA VAL A 308 -5.14 -0.82 -5.85
C VAL A 308 -6.59 -0.39 -6.05
N GLY A 309 -6.85 0.31 -7.16
CA GLY A 309 -8.20 0.70 -7.59
C GLY A 309 -8.87 -0.33 -8.51
N LEU A 310 -9.87 0.12 -9.28
CA LEU A 310 -10.64 -0.75 -10.20
C LEU A 310 -9.76 -1.51 -11.20
N GLU A 311 -8.74 -0.86 -11.77
CA GLU A 311 -7.87 -1.51 -12.75
C GLU A 311 -7.09 -2.69 -12.18
N GLY A 312 -6.69 -2.61 -10.91
CA GLY A 312 -6.02 -3.71 -10.22
C GLY A 312 -6.90 -4.94 -10.00
N LEU A 313 -8.22 -4.81 -10.22
CA LEU A 313 -9.18 -5.92 -10.21
C LEU A 313 -9.51 -6.40 -11.63
N THR A 314 -8.65 -6.13 -12.62
CA THR A 314 -8.85 -6.52 -14.01
C THR A 314 -7.58 -7.13 -14.61
N SER A 315 -7.72 -7.86 -15.70
CA SER A 315 -6.64 -8.38 -16.53
C SER A 315 -6.74 -7.89 -17.97
N MET A 316 -5.69 -8.10 -18.76
CA MET A 316 -5.64 -7.79 -20.18
C MET A 316 -5.55 -9.07 -21.01
N LYS A 317 -6.50 -9.27 -21.93
CA LYS A 317 -6.44 -10.37 -22.92
C LYS A 317 -6.12 -9.83 -24.31
N TRP A 318 -5.46 -10.63 -25.13
CA TRP A 318 -5.25 -10.29 -26.54
C TRP A 318 -6.53 -10.46 -27.34
N VAL A 319 -6.79 -9.52 -28.24
CA VAL A 319 -7.88 -9.60 -29.21
C VAL A 319 -7.30 -9.46 -30.61
N VAL A 320 -7.73 -10.34 -31.51
CA VAL A 320 -7.26 -10.40 -32.90
C VAL A 320 -8.46 -10.28 -33.82
N LEU A 321 -8.44 -9.27 -34.68
CA LEU A 321 -9.46 -9.04 -35.71
C LEU A 321 -8.85 -9.43 -37.06
N GLY A 322 -9.39 -10.49 -37.63
CA GLY A 322 -9.01 -11.01 -38.94
C GLY A 322 -10.15 -10.90 -39.95
N GLN A 323 -9.79 -11.11 -41.22
CA GLN A 323 -10.69 -11.19 -42.37
C GLN A 323 -10.54 -12.55 -43.08
N GLY A 324 -9.97 -13.55 -42.40
CA GLY A 324 -9.72 -14.89 -42.93
C GLY A 324 -8.25 -15.18 -43.24
N GLU A 325 -7.33 -14.42 -42.65
CA GLU A 325 -5.89 -14.65 -42.80
C GLU A 325 -5.50 -16.04 -42.27
N ILE A 326 -4.72 -16.77 -43.06
CA ILE A 326 -4.13 -18.05 -42.69
C ILE A 326 -2.64 -17.90 -42.41
N ARG A 327 -2.07 -18.82 -41.62
CA ARG A 327 -0.62 -18.93 -41.38
C ARG A 327 -0.09 -20.14 -42.16
N THR A 328 0.69 -19.89 -43.20
CA THR A 328 1.40 -20.89 -44.01
C THR A 328 2.89 -20.86 -43.75
#